data_AF-A0A924G211-F1
#
_entry.id   AF-A0A924G211-F1
#
_cell.length_a   1.000
_cell.length_b   1.000
_cell.length_c   1.000
_cell.angle_alpha   90.00
_cell.angle_beta   90.00
_cell.angle_gamma   90.00
#
_symmetry.space_group_name_H-M   'P 1'
#
loop_
_entity.id
_entity.type
_entity.pdbx_description
1 polymer ?
#
loop_
_entity_poly.entity_id
_entity_poly.type
_entity_poly.pdbx_seq_one_letter_code
_entity_poly.pdbx_strand_id
1 'polypeptide(L)'
;RWTNFLSEDGEKHWRNRDAEFEPMQCSKQDLICFWNDAWKCLLDTLEGLQPADLEKTIYIRTEPLKVYDAILRQLAHYPYHVGQIVYIGKMVKDNSWQNLSIPKGGTKAFNDSMKEKNK
;
A
#
# COMPACT_ATOMS: atom_id res chain seq x y z
N ARG A 1 -8.92 7.51 -4.49
CA ARG A 1 -7.76 8.33 -4.94
C ARG A 1 -7.32 7.97 -6.35
N TRP A 2 -7.07 6.69 -6.66
CA TRP A 2 -6.51 6.27 -7.97
C TRP A 2 -7.52 6.10 -9.11
N THR A 3 -8.80 5.92 -8.82
CA THR A 3 -9.85 5.94 -9.85
C THR A 3 -9.88 7.31 -10.54
N ASN A 4 -9.86 7.34 -11.88
CA ASN A 4 -9.87 8.57 -12.68
C ASN A 4 -8.77 9.57 -12.25
N PHE A 5 -7.57 9.06 -11.96
CA PHE A 5 -6.49 9.78 -11.27
C PHE A 5 -6.08 11.11 -11.90
N LEU A 6 -6.05 11.21 -13.23
CA LEU A 6 -5.62 12.41 -13.95
C LEU A 6 -6.75 13.40 -14.22
N SER A 7 -8.02 12.99 -14.08
CA SER A 7 -9.18 13.75 -14.55
C SER A 7 -10.12 14.20 -13.43
N GLU A 8 -10.03 13.61 -12.25
CA GLU A 8 -10.91 13.91 -11.13
C GLU A 8 -10.12 14.11 -9.83
N ASP A 9 -10.69 14.88 -8.91
CA ASP A 9 -10.14 15.03 -7.56
C ASP A 9 -9.97 13.67 -6.86
N GLY A 10 -8.89 13.50 -6.10
CA GLY A 10 -8.62 12.30 -5.31
C GLY A 10 -9.62 12.06 -4.18
N GLU A 11 -10.30 13.11 -3.70
CA GLU A 11 -11.47 13.07 -2.82
C GLU A 11 -12.74 13.03 -3.68
N LYS A 12 -13.32 11.84 -3.79
CA LYS A 12 -14.46 11.60 -4.68
C LYS A 12 -15.75 12.03 -4.00
N HIS A 13 -16.68 12.60 -4.77
CA HIS A 13 -17.99 13.03 -4.25
C HIS A 13 -18.79 11.89 -3.60
N TRP A 14 -18.58 10.64 -4.05
CA TRP A 14 -19.22 9.44 -3.51
C TRP A 14 -18.49 8.85 -2.30
N ARG A 15 -17.30 9.34 -1.95
CA ARG A 15 -16.52 8.81 -0.83
C ARG A 15 -17.09 9.36 0.48
N ASN A 16 -17.62 8.47 1.31
CA ASN A 16 -18.00 8.79 2.68
C ASN A 16 -16.91 8.29 3.64
N ARG A 17 -16.04 9.19 4.08
CA ARG A 17 -14.91 8.84 4.95
C ARG A 17 -15.34 8.30 6.31
N ASP A 18 -16.41 8.83 6.89
CA ASP A 18 -16.83 8.42 8.23
C ASP A 18 -17.36 6.98 8.22
N ALA A 19 -18.07 6.61 7.16
CA ALA A 19 -18.51 5.23 6.94
C ALA A 19 -17.36 4.22 6.78
N GLU A 20 -16.13 4.65 6.43
CA GLU A 20 -14.96 3.77 6.33
C GLU A 20 -14.54 3.22 7.72
N PHE A 21 -14.98 3.84 8.82
CA PHE A 21 -14.67 3.44 10.19
C PHE A 21 -15.78 2.63 10.86
N GLU A 22 -16.93 2.49 10.21
CA GLU A 22 -18.04 1.71 10.73
C GLU A 22 -17.81 0.20 10.54
N PRO A 23 -18.39 -0.66 11.41
CA PRO A 23 -18.26 -2.10 11.28
C PRO A 23 -18.75 -2.62 9.92
N MET A 24 -17.83 -3.14 9.11
CA MET A 24 -18.16 -3.75 7.83
C MET A 24 -18.53 -5.23 8.02
N GLN A 25 -19.76 -5.60 7.66
CA GLN A 25 -20.17 -7.00 7.58
C GLN A 25 -19.58 -7.61 6.30
N CYS A 26 -18.42 -8.25 6.42
CA CYS A 26 -17.72 -8.87 5.30
C CYS A 26 -17.04 -10.16 5.72
N SER A 27 -16.97 -11.12 4.81
CA SER A 27 -16.18 -12.33 5.01
C SER A 27 -14.69 -12.05 4.76
N LYS A 28 -13.84 -13.00 5.17
CA LYS A 28 -12.42 -12.96 4.79
C LYS A 28 -12.23 -12.90 3.27
N GLN A 29 -13.09 -13.58 2.51
CA GLN A 29 -12.97 -13.64 1.06
C GLN A 29 -13.26 -12.26 0.45
N ASP A 30 -14.30 -11.59 0.95
CA ASP A 30 -14.66 -10.24 0.53
C ASP A 30 -13.52 -9.25 0.83
N LEU A 31 -12.91 -9.33 2.02
CA LEU A 31 -11.76 -8.50 2.37
C LEU A 31 -10.57 -8.69 1.42
N ILE A 32 -10.27 -9.93 1.03
CA ILE A 32 -9.21 -10.22 0.07
C ILE A 32 -9.56 -9.70 -1.32
N CYS A 33 -10.82 -9.82 -1.74
CA CYS A 33 -11.29 -9.23 -3.00
C CYS A 33 -11.11 -7.71 -2.99
N PHE A 34 -11.61 -7.01 -1.96
CA PHE A 34 -11.46 -5.55 -1.84
C PHE A 34 -9.99 -5.12 -1.85
N TRP A 35 -9.13 -5.86 -1.13
CA TRP A 35 -7.69 -5.61 -1.12
C TRP A 35 -7.11 -5.71 -2.54
N ASN A 36 -7.38 -6.81 -3.23
CA ASN A 36 -6.83 -7.05 -4.57
C ASN A 36 -7.37 -6.05 -5.59
N ASP A 37 -8.66 -5.73 -5.56
CA ASP A 37 -9.29 -4.77 -6.48
C ASP A 37 -8.70 -3.37 -6.28
N ALA A 38 -8.47 -2.95 -5.03
CA ALA A 38 -7.85 -1.66 -4.73
C ALA A 38 -6.39 -1.59 -5.22
N TRP A 39 -5.59 -2.64 -5.00
CA TRP A 39 -4.22 -2.70 -5.52
C TRP A 39 -4.19 -2.75 -7.04
N LYS A 40 -5.09 -3.51 -7.66
CA LYS A 40 -5.22 -3.54 -9.12
C LYS A 40 -5.52 -2.15 -9.67
N CYS A 41 -6.47 -1.42 -9.09
CA CYS A 41 -6.76 -0.04 -9.49
C CYS A 41 -5.52 0.88 -9.44
N LEU A 42 -4.73 0.79 -8.37
CA LEU A 42 -3.47 1.53 -8.26
C LEU A 42 -2.47 1.11 -9.35
N LEU A 43 -2.19 -0.19 -9.46
CA LEU A 43 -1.14 -0.71 -10.33
C LEU A 43 -1.47 -0.47 -11.81
N ASP A 44 -2.71 -0.73 -12.23
CA ASP A 44 -3.18 -0.46 -13.58
C ASP A 44 -3.07 1.05 -13.90
N THR A 45 -3.35 1.92 -12.92
CA THR A 45 -3.18 3.37 -13.09
C THR A 45 -1.73 3.74 -13.30
N LEU A 46 -0.80 3.21 -12.48
CA LEU A 46 0.63 3.49 -12.60
C LEU A 46 1.21 2.98 -13.92
N GLU A 47 0.79 1.79 -14.37
CA GLU A 47 1.21 1.21 -15.65
C GLU A 47 0.74 2.03 -16.85
N GLY A 48 -0.42 2.68 -16.74
CA GLY A 48 -0.96 3.56 -17.78
C GLY A 48 -0.28 4.93 -17.88
N LEU A 49 0.46 5.37 -16.86
CA LEU A 49 1.10 6.69 -16.85
C LEU A 49 2.25 6.77 -17.86
N GLN A 50 2.28 7.87 -18.60
CA GLN A 50 3.42 8.24 -19.44
C GLN A 50 4.37 9.16 -18.66
N PRO A 51 5.67 9.22 -19.02
CA PRO A 51 6.63 10.10 -18.34
C PRO A 51 6.18 11.57 -18.28
N ALA A 52 5.52 12.07 -19.33
CA ALA A 52 4.97 13.42 -19.37
C ALA A 52 3.82 13.66 -18.39
N ASP A 53 3.14 12.61 -17.92
CA ASP A 53 2.05 12.72 -16.95
C ASP A 53 2.57 13.07 -15.56
N LEU A 54 3.82 12.75 -15.23
CA LEU A 54 4.40 12.99 -13.90
C LEU A 54 4.37 14.48 -13.51
N GLU A 55 4.50 15.36 -14.48
CA GLU A 55 4.49 16.81 -14.29
C GLU A 55 3.08 17.43 -14.34
N LYS A 56 2.04 16.63 -14.62
CA LYS A 56 0.66 17.13 -14.60
C LYS A 56 0.23 17.47 -13.17
N THR A 57 -0.62 18.48 -13.06
CA THR A 57 -1.28 18.82 -11.81
C THR A 57 -2.56 18.00 -11.69
N ILE A 58 -2.69 17.30 -10.58
CA ILE A 58 -3.94 16.69 -10.12
C ILE A 58 -4.40 17.39 -8.83
N TYR A 59 -5.62 17.08 -8.39
CA TYR A 59 -6.17 17.65 -7.17
C TYR A 59 -6.48 16.55 -6.17
N ILE A 60 -6.19 16.78 -4.89
CA ILE A 60 -6.63 15.91 -3.80
C ILE A 60 -7.19 16.82 -2.71
N ARG A 61 -8.51 16.77 -2.51
CA ARG A 61 -9.25 17.68 -1.62
C ARG A 61 -9.07 19.12 -2.05
N THR A 62 -9.24 19.40 -3.35
CA THR A 62 -9.05 20.71 -3.99
C THR A 62 -7.63 21.27 -3.95
N GLU A 63 -6.69 20.59 -3.27
CA GLU A 63 -5.29 20.99 -3.22
C GLU A 63 -4.53 20.49 -4.46
N PRO A 64 -3.85 21.37 -5.21
CA PRO A 64 -3.07 20.99 -6.38
C PRO A 64 -1.80 20.26 -5.97
N LEU A 65 -1.50 19.15 -6.64
CA LEU A 65 -0.29 18.35 -6.46
C LEU A 65 0.23 17.90 -7.82
N LYS A 66 1.55 17.76 -7.95
CA LYS A 66 2.11 17.03 -9.09
C LYS A 66 1.79 15.55 -8.98
N VAL A 67 1.67 14.88 -10.11
CA VAL A 67 1.46 13.42 -10.14
C VAL A 67 2.58 12.69 -9.39
N TYR A 68 3.85 13.07 -9.61
CA TYR A 68 4.95 12.45 -8.86
C TYR A 68 4.86 12.70 -7.34
N ASP A 69 4.44 13.89 -6.90
CA ASP A 69 4.26 14.18 -5.48
C ASP A 69 3.16 13.30 -4.87
N ALA A 70 2.07 13.10 -5.59
CA ALA A 70 0.99 12.21 -5.16
C ALA A 70 1.45 10.75 -5.05
N ILE A 71 2.26 10.27 -6.01
CA ILE A 71 2.87 8.94 -5.97
C ILE A 71 3.79 8.81 -4.76
N LEU A 72 4.73 9.75 -4.56
CA LEU A 72 5.67 9.74 -3.43
C LEU A 72 4.94 9.77 -2.08
N ARG A 73 3.88 10.59 -1.97
CA ARG A 73 3.03 10.63 -0.78
C ARG A 73 2.40 9.27 -0.49
N GLN A 74 1.89 8.58 -1.51
CA GLN A 74 1.32 7.24 -1.32
C GLN A 74 2.40 6.17 -1.02
N LEU A 75 3.58 6.28 -1.65
CA LEU A 75 4.72 5.42 -1.39
C LEU A 75 5.17 5.47 0.08
N ALA A 76 5.11 6.64 0.73
CA ALA A 76 5.39 6.75 2.16
C ALA A 76 4.23 6.26 3.04
N HIS A 77 2.99 6.51 2.59
CA HIS A 77 1.77 6.20 3.36
C HIS A 77 1.45 4.70 3.43
N TYR A 78 1.64 3.94 2.35
CA TYR A 78 1.29 2.52 2.35
C TYR A 78 2.16 1.67 3.27
N PRO A 79 3.50 1.80 3.27
CA PRO A 79 4.35 1.08 4.22
C PRO A 79 3.99 1.37 5.68
N TYR A 80 3.58 2.61 5.99
CA TYR A 80 3.13 2.95 7.35
C TYR A 80 1.93 2.10 7.78
N HIS A 81 0.88 2.02 6.96
CA HIS A 81 -0.30 1.22 7.28
C HIS A 81 -0.06 -0.29 7.18
N VAL A 82 0.73 -0.75 6.21
CA VAL A 82 1.14 -2.16 6.13
C VAL A 82 1.92 -2.55 7.40
N GLY A 83 2.77 -1.67 7.92
CA GLY A 83 3.46 -1.86 9.18
C GLY A 83 2.51 -2.02 10.38
N GLN A 84 1.44 -1.21 10.44
CA GLN A 84 0.40 -1.35 11.47
C GLN A 84 -0.30 -2.72 11.39
N ILE A 85 -0.67 -3.16 10.18
CA ILE A 85 -1.29 -4.47 9.95
C ILE A 85 -0.36 -5.61 10.39
N VAL A 86 0.91 -5.55 10.00
CA VAL A 86 1.93 -6.53 10.40
C VAL A 86 2.08 -6.58 11.91
N TYR A 87 2.09 -5.41 12.58
CA TYR A 87 2.22 -5.34 14.03
C TYR A 87 1.03 -5.97 14.75
N ILE A 88 -0.20 -5.68 14.30
CA ILE A 88 -1.42 -6.33 14.82
C ILE A 88 -1.36 -7.84 14.59
N GLY A 89 -0.98 -8.28 13.38
CA GLY A 89 -0.82 -9.70 13.05
C GLY A 89 0.19 -10.39 13.98
N LYS A 90 1.30 -9.72 14.31
CA LYS A 90 2.29 -10.20 15.27
C LYS A 90 1.71 -10.33 16.68
N MET A 91 0.96 -9.32 17.15
CA MET A 91 0.31 -9.38 18.47
C MET A 91 -0.70 -10.52 18.55
N VAL A 92 -1.48 -10.75 17.50
CA VAL A 92 -2.49 -11.82 17.44
C VAL A 92 -1.85 -13.21 17.40
N LYS A 93 -0.74 -13.36 16.66
CA LYS A 93 -0.04 -14.65 16.53
C LYS A 93 0.88 -14.96 17.69
N ASP A 94 1.36 -13.94 18.40
CA ASP A 94 2.24 -14.05 19.57
C ASP A 94 3.39 -15.06 19.34
N ASN A 95 3.48 -16.12 20.14
CA ASN A 95 4.51 -17.16 20.02
C ASN A 95 4.48 -17.94 18.70
N SER A 96 3.36 -17.90 17.96
CA SER A 96 3.23 -18.52 16.64
C SER A 96 3.63 -17.57 15.50
N TRP A 97 4.10 -16.36 15.78
CA TRP A 97 4.56 -15.44 14.75
C TRP A 97 5.83 -15.94 14.06
N GLN A 98 5.80 -15.96 12.73
CA GLN A 98 6.97 -16.25 11.90
C GLN A 98 7.62 -14.95 11.44
N ASN A 99 8.95 -14.83 11.58
CA ASN A 99 9.66 -13.65 11.13
C ASN A 99 9.55 -13.51 9.60
N LEU A 100 9.16 -12.33 9.12
CA LEU A 100 9.04 -12.02 7.68
C LEU A 100 10.40 -11.81 6.98
N SER A 101 11.47 -11.81 7.76
CA SER A 101 12.85 -11.65 7.33
C SER A 101 13.74 -12.47 8.27
N ILE A 102 15.00 -12.09 8.44
CA ILE A 102 15.96 -12.79 9.28
C ILE A 102 15.55 -12.67 10.76
N PRO A 103 15.41 -13.80 11.49
CA PRO A 103 15.12 -13.76 12.91
C PRO A 103 16.26 -13.10 13.70
N LYS A 104 15.94 -12.55 14.87
CA LYS A 104 16.94 -11.94 15.77
C LYS A 104 18.07 -12.96 16.07
N GLY A 105 19.31 -12.56 15.83
CA GLY A 105 20.49 -13.42 15.99
C GLY A 105 20.85 -14.28 14.76
N GLY A 106 19.99 -14.34 13.74
CA GLY A 106 20.20 -15.14 12.53
C GLY A 106 21.04 -14.48 11.44
N THR A 107 21.38 -13.18 11.57
CA THR A 107 22.01 -12.38 10.51
C THR A 107 23.33 -12.97 10.01
N LYS A 108 24.18 -13.47 10.91
CA LYS A 108 25.48 -14.04 10.53
C LYS A 108 25.32 -15.26 9.63
N ALA A 109 24.54 -16.25 10.08
CA ALA A 109 24.28 -17.48 9.34
C ALA A 109 23.64 -17.22 7.97
N PHE A 110 22.69 -16.28 7.90
CA PHE A 110 22.08 -15.87 6.63
C PHE A 110 23.13 -15.27 5.67
N ASN A 111 23.94 -14.32 6.13
CA ASN A 111 24.94 -13.66 5.31
C ASN A 111 26.02 -14.63 4.79
N ASP A 112 26.44 -15.59 5.62
CA ASP A 112 27.41 -16.61 5.20
C ASP A 112 26.82 -17.51 4.10
N SER A 113 25.55 -17.92 4.22
CA SER A 113 24.86 -18.71 3.18
C SER A 113 24.71 -17.95 1.84
N MET A 114 24.51 -16.63 1.89
CA MET A 114 24.43 -15.79 0.68
C MET A 114 25.78 -15.67 -0.03
N LYS A 115 26.88 -15.58 0.74
CA LYS A 115 28.24 -15.57 0.17
C LYS A 115 28.59 -16.88 -0.51
N GLU A 116 28.17 -18.01 0.06
CA GLU A 116 28.39 -19.33 -0.54
C GLU A 116 27.61 -19.53 -1.84
N LYS A 117 26.36 -19.05 -1.90
CA LYS A 117 25.53 -19.12 -3.14
C LYS A 117 26.06 -18.27 -4.29
N ASN A 118 26.76 -17.18 -3.98
CA ASN A 118 27.28 -16.23 -4.97
C ASN A 118 28.76 -16.49 -5.34
N LYS A 119 29.33 -17.61 -4.88
CA LYS A 119 30.62 -18.14 -5.35
C LYS A 119 30.39 -19.13 -6.48
#